data_AF-A0A350G2R2-F1
#
_entry.id   AF-A0A350G2R2-F1
#
_cell.length_a   1.000
_cell.length_b   1.000
_cell.length_c   1.000
_cell.angle_alpha   90.00
_cell.angle_beta   90.00
_cell.angle_gamma   90.00
#
_symmetry.space_group_name_H-M   'P 1'
#
loop_
_entity.id
_entity.type
_entity.pdbx_description
1 polymer ?
#
loop_
_entity_poly.entity_id
_entity_poly.type
_entity_poly.pdbx_seq_one_letter_code
_entity_poly.pdbx_strand_id
1 'polypeptide(L)' 'MMLKALIFDFDGLILDTESPEADVWTQIYHEHGFDFPFNDWVQTVGGYGISNFDPADH' A
#
# COMPACT_ATOMS: atom_id res chain seq x y z
N MET A 1 28.60 -0.06 -22.76
CA MET A 1 27.17 0.18 -23.06
C MET A 1 26.81 1.56 -22.56
N MET A 2 26.03 2.34 -23.32
CA MET A 2 25.62 3.69 -22.91
C MET A 2 24.09 3.67 -22.71
N LEU A 3 23.64 3.84 -21.47
CA LEU A 3 22.24 3.98 -21.12
C LEU A 3 21.69 5.25 -21.78
N LYS A 4 20.59 5.15 -22.53
CA LYS A 4 20.02 6.30 -23.27
C LYS A 4 18.87 6.99 -22.55
N ALA A 5 18.09 6.23 -21.79
CA ALA A 5 16.96 6.73 -21.01
C ALA A 5 16.58 5.76 -19.91
N LEU A 6 15.89 6.27 -18.90
CA LEU A 6 15.19 5.53 -17.85
C LEU A 6 13.75 6.04 -17.80
N ILE A 7 12.81 5.13 -17.61
CA ILE A 7 11.40 5.44 -17.36
C ILE A 7 11.12 4.86 -15.98
N PHE A 8 10.56 5.71 -15.12
CA PHE A 8 10.21 5.36 -13.77
C PHE A 8 8.70 5.43 -13.61
N ASP A 9 8.16 4.47 -12.88
CA ASP A 9 6.84 4.60 -12.27
C ASP A 9 6.84 5.68 -11.19
N PHE A 10 5.66 6.17 -10.79
CA PHE A 10 5.56 7.29 -9.87
C PHE A 10 5.37 6.86 -8.41
N ASP A 11 4.26 6.19 -8.13
CA ASP A 11 3.87 5.65 -6.83
C ASP A 11 4.83 4.54 -6.39
N GLY A 12 5.24 4.58 -5.12
CA GLY A 12 6.20 3.65 -4.52
C GLY A 12 7.62 3.70 -5.08
N LEU A 13 7.88 4.46 -6.16
CA LEU A 13 9.20 4.53 -6.80
C LEU A 13 9.79 5.94 -6.83
N ILE A 14 9.05 6.94 -7.32
CA ILE A 14 9.45 8.36 -7.27
C ILE A 14 9.00 8.99 -5.96
N LEU A 15 7.79 8.67 -5.50
CA LEU A 15 7.19 9.18 -4.29
C LEU A 15 6.73 8.03 -3.40
N ASP A 16 7.02 8.12 -2.10
CA ASP A 16 6.43 7.24 -1.08
C ASP A 16 4.95 7.59 -0.92
N THR A 17 4.11 6.73 -1.47
CA THR A 17 2.64 6.84 -1.41
C THR A 17 2.04 5.85 -0.43
N GLU A 18 2.80 4.82 -0.04
CA GLU A 18 2.40 3.71 0.83
C GLU A 18 2.32 4.16 2.30
N SER A 19 3.27 4.97 2.77
CA SER A 19 3.25 5.49 4.14
C SER A 19 2.00 6.31 4.46
N PRO A 20 1.64 7.35 3.68
CA PRO A 20 0.43 8.12 3.95
C PRO A 20 -0.85 7.29 3.73
N GLU A 21 -0.84 6.29 2.85
CA GLU A 21 -1.98 5.39 2.68
C GLU A 21 -2.18 4.51 3.93
N ALA A 22 -1.12 3.94 4.48
CA ALA A 22 -1.18 3.14 5.70
C ALA A 22 -1.67 3.96 6.91
N ASP A 23 -1.25 5.21 7.02
CA ASP A 23 -1.70 6.13 8.08
C ASP A 23 -3.21 6.38 7.99
N VAL A 24 -3.73 6.62 6.77
CA VAL A 24 -5.17 6.84 6.54
C VAL A 24 -5.97 5.60 6.89
N TRP A 25 -5.55 4.41 6.45
CA TRP A 25 -6.24 3.17 6.80
C TRP A 25 -6.23 2.89 8.30
N THR A 26 -5.09 3.12 8.96
CA THR A 26 -4.98 3.00 10.42
C THR A 26 -5.98 3.91 11.12
N GLN A 27 -6.11 5.17 10.67
CA GLN A 27 -7.07 6.10 11.23
C GLN A 27 -8.52 5.63 11.03
N ILE A 28 -8.88 5.21 9.82
CA ILE A 28 -10.25 4.75 9.50
C ILE A 28 -10.63 3.55 10.36
N TYR A 29 -9.76 2.55 10.47
CA TYR A 29 -9.99 1.38 11.33
C TYR A 29 -10.21 1.78 12.80
N HIS A 30 -9.35 2.65 13.33
CA HIS A 30 -9.47 3.14 14.70
C HIS A 30 -10.77 3.94 14.93
N GLU A 31 -11.23 4.74 13.97
CA GLU A 31 -12.50 5.47 14.05
C GLU A 31 -13.70 4.52 14.20
N HIS A 32 -13.59 3.30 13.69
CA HIS A 32 -14.59 2.25 13.82
C HIS A 32 -14.34 1.26 14.97
N GLY A 33 -13.28 1.48 15.78
CA GLY A 33 -12.95 0.65 16.94
C GLY A 33 -12.22 -0.65 16.61
N PHE A 34 -11.59 -0.73 15.44
CA PHE A 34 -10.80 -1.87 14.99
C PHE A 34 -9.32 -1.50 14.89
N ASP A 35 -8.43 -2.48 15.04
CA ASP A 35 -7.00 -2.33 14.73
C ASP A 35 -6.77 -2.62 13.25
N PHE A 36 -5.99 -1.79 12.57
CA PHE A 36 -5.66 -2.01 11.16
C PHE A 36 -4.71 -3.21 10.97
N PRO A 37 -5.07 -4.24 10.19
CA PRO A 37 -4.21 -5.40 9.94
C PRO A 37 -3.11 -5.10 8.90
N PHE A 38 -2.17 -4.23 9.27
CA PHE A 38 -1.10 -3.74 8.40
C PHE A 38 -0.32 -4.86 7.68
N ASN A 39 -0.03 -5.96 8.38
CA ASN A 39 0.77 -7.07 7.83
C ASN A 39 0.06 -7.82 6.70
N ASP A 40 -1.27 -7.82 6.68
CA ASP A 40 -2.08 -8.44 5.63
C ASP A 40 -2.32 -7.45 4.49
N TRP A 41 -2.61 -6.18 4.83
CA TRP A 41 -2.74 -5.11 3.85
C TRP A 41 -1.46 -4.89 3.04
N VAL A 42 -0.27 -4.90 3.67
CA VAL A 42 0.99 -4.62 2.97
C VAL A 42 1.31 -5.67 1.89
N GLN A 43 0.74 -6.88 1.98
CA GLN A 43 0.86 -7.89 0.93
C GLN A 43 0.09 -7.52 -0.36
N THR A 44 -0.84 -6.55 -0.28
CA THR A 44 -1.57 -6.01 -1.44
C THR A 44 -0.75 -4.98 -2.22
N VAL A 45 0.21 -4.34 -1.57
CA VAL A 45 0.94 -3.18 -2.09
C VAL A 45 1.92 -3.59 -3.19
N GLY A 46 1.87 -2.93 -4.35
CA GLY A 46 2.80 -3.14 -5.48
C GLY A 46 2.71 -4.52 -6.15
N GLY A 47 1.74 -5.37 -5.77
CA GLY A 47 1.60 -6.74 -6.26
C GLY A 47 0.41 -6.95 -7.20
N TYR A 48 0.42 -8.05 -7.96
CA TYR A 48 -0.73 -8.50 -8.76
C TYR A 48 -1.73 -9.27 -7.89
N GLY A 49 -2.38 -8.61 -6.93
CA GLY A 49 -3.61 -9.10 -6.30
C GLY A 49 -3.56 -10.47 -5.61
N ILE A 50 -2.39 -10.98 -5.20
CA ILE A 50 -2.29 -12.22 -4.39
C ILE A 50 -2.46 -11.86 -2.91
N SER A 51 -3.54 -11.16 -2.59
CA SER A 51 -3.91 -10.88 -1.22
C SER A 51 -5.37 -11.30 -1.04
N ASN A 52 -5.61 -12.11 -0.01
CA ASN A 52 -6.97 -12.41 0.47
C ASN A 52 -7.45 -11.32 1.45
N PHE A 53 -6.79 -10.16 1.48
CA PHE A 53 -7.20 -9.04 2.31
C PHE A 53 -8.46 -8.41 1.72
N ASP A 54 -9.57 -8.54 2.46
CA ASP A 54 -10.79 -7.78 2.25
C ASP A 54 -10.96 -6.82 3.45
N PRO A 55 -10.90 -5.49 3.24
CA PRO A 55 -11.03 -4.51 4.30
C PRO A 55 -12.44 -4.44 4.91
N ALA A 56 -13.46 -5.06 4.30
CA ALA A 56 -14.79 -5.15 4.88
C ALA A 56 -14.98 -6.39 5.77
N ASP A 57 -14.14 -7.42 5.61
CA ASP A 57 -14.20 -8.67 6.39
C ASP A 57 -13.32 -8.63 7.66
N HIS A 58 -12.40 -7.67 7.77
CA HIS A 58 -11.48 -7.46 8.90
C HIS A 58 -11.76 -6.13 9.59
#